data_AF-A0A520GS44-F1
#
_entry.id   AF-A0A520GS44-F1
#
_cell.length_a   1.000
_cell.length_b   1.000
_cell.length_c   1.000
_cell.angle_alpha   90.00
_cell.angle_beta   90.00
_cell.angle_gamma   90.00
#
_symmetry.space_group_name_H-M   'P 1'
#
loop_
_entity.id
_entity.type
_entity.pdbx_description
1 polymer ?
#
loop_
_entity_poly.entity_id
_entity_poly.type
_entity_poly.pdbx_seq_one_letter_code
_entity_poly.pdbx_strand_id
1 'polypeptide(L)'
;MDEVATLSVLLGRQPIVDRAGALVAYELLFRGSMAANAAVIADDHAATEQVILNAIAQFGVAVALGAHRGFVNIGRASLGSDSLLLLEPERFTLEILEDVVIDDEVEAACVRLRQAGFQIAL
;
A
#
# COMPACT_ATOMS: atom_id res chain seq x y z
N MET A 1 -20.32 -26.57 18.02
CA MET A 1 -19.69 -25.36 18.58
C MET A 1 -19.00 -24.74 17.40
N ASP A 2 -19.71 -23.85 16.71
CA ASP A 2 -19.24 -23.27 15.46
C ASP A 2 -18.02 -22.42 15.74
N GLU A 3 -16.89 -22.84 15.18
CA GLU A 3 -15.68 -22.05 15.11
C GLU A 3 -16.00 -20.84 14.22
N VAL A 4 -16.34 -19.71 14.86
CA VAL A 4 -16.38 -18.43 14.16
C VAL A 4 -14.96 -18.20 13.68
N ALA A 5 -14.70 -18.54 12.41
CA ALA A 5 -13.45 -18.24 11.74
C ALA A 5 -13.20 -16.75 11.95
N THR A 6 -12.26 -16.44 12.84
CA THR A 6 -11.88 -15.06 13.08
C THR A 6 -11.19 -14.63 11.80
N LEU A 7 -11.85 -13.77 11.00
CA LEU A 7 -11.24 -13.15 9.84
C LEU A 7 -10.04 -12.36 10.34
N SER A 8 -8.88 -13.02 10.32
CA SER A 8 -7.63 -12.46 10.78
C SER A 8 -7.14 -11.56 9.66
N VAL A 9 -7.23 -10.26 9.90
CA VAL A 9 -6.71 -9.26 8.98
C VAL A 9 -5.20 -9.21 9.16
N LEU A 10 -4.46 -9.40 8.07
CA LEU A 10 -3.01 -9.43 8.06
C LEU A 10 -2.47 -8.28 7.23
N LEU A 11 -1.43 -7.62 7.75
CA LEU A 11 -0.69 -6.57 7.06
C LEU A 11 0.79 -6.93 7.11
N GLY A 12 1.37 -7.17 5.95
CA GLY A 12 2.82 -7.31 5.81
C GLY A 12 3.47 -5.95 5.92
N ARG A 13 4.62 -5.88 6.61
CA ARG A 13 5.41 -4.66 6.73
C ARG A 13 6.87 -4.97 6.40
N GLN A 14 7.35 -4.43 5.29
CA GLN A 14 8.70 -4.65 4.82
C GLN A 14 9.54 -3.38 5.05
N PRO A 15 10.64 -3.46 5.83
CA PRO A 15 11.48 -2.30 6.11
C PRO A 15 12.24 -1.85 4.87
N ILE A 16 12.24 -0.54 4.63
CA ILE A 16 13.10 0.14 3.66
C ILE A 16 14.20 0.86 4.44
N VAL A 17 15.45 0.55 4.13
CA VAL A 17 16.63 1.11 4.80
C VAL A 17 17.45 1.97 3.84
N ASP A 18 18.12 2.99 4.36
CA ASP A 18 19.07 3.78 3.59
C ASP A 18 20.42 3.05 3.38
N ARG A 19 21.38 3.71 2.73
CA ARG A 19 22.72 3.16 2.46
C ARG A 19 23.53 2.85 3.72
N ALA A 20 23.19 3.46 4.85
CA ALA A 20 23.80 3.20 6.15
C ALA A 20 23.06 2.10 6.94
N GLY A 21 21.98 1.54 6.39
CA GLY A 21 21.14 0.54 7.05
C GLY A 21 20.14 1.14 8.04
N ALA A 22 19.98 2.46 8.08
CA ALA A 22 18.99 3.10 8.94
C ALA A 22 17.60 2.92 8.33
N LEU A 23 16.62 2.55 9.16
CA LEU A 23 15.22 2.45 8.74
C LEU A 23 14.69 3.84 8.36
N VAL A 24 14.18 3.96 7.14
CA VAL A 24 13.62 5.22 6.63
C VAL A 24 12.13 5.13 6.34
N ALA A 25 11.63 3.95 5.94
CA ALA A 25 10.24 3.75 5.59
C ALA A 25 9.83 2.28 5.74
N TYR A 26 8.54 2.02 5.55
CA TYR A 26 8.01 0.68 5.41
C TYR A 26 7.17 0.57 4.15
N GLU A 27 7.34 -0.51 3.40
CA GLU A 27 6.38 -0.94 2.40
C GLU A 27 5.30 -1.78 3.08
N LEU A 28 4.04 -1.42 2.82
CA LEU A 28 2.88 -2.12 3.33
C LEU A 28 2.37 -3.10 2.27
N LEU A 29 2.25 -4.35 2.68
CA LEU A 29 1.96 -5.45 1.77
C LEU A 29 0.68 -6.18 2.19
N PHE A 30 -0.12 -6.56 1.19
CA PHE A 30 -1.23 -7.46 1.42
C PHE A 30 -0.73 -8.83 1.89
N ARG A 31 -1.48 -9.46 2.80
CA ARG A 31 -1.26 -10.83 3.24
C ARG A 31 -2.59 -11.56 3.31
N GLY A 32 -2.77 -12.55 2.43
CA GLY A 32 -3.98 -13.39 2.39
C GLY A 32 -4.00 -14.55 3.39
N SER A 33 -2.85 -14.93 3.96
CA SER A 33 -2.77 -15.95 5.01
C SER A 33 -1.50 -15.82 5.86
N MET A 34 -1.50 -16.38 7.06
CA MET A 34 -0.33 -16.40 7.95
C MET A 34 0.74 -17.41 7.53
N ALA A 35 0.38 -18.42 6.74
CA ALA A 35 1.27 -19.53 6.38
C ALA A 35 2.15 -19.22 5.16
N ALA A 36 1.89 -18.12 4.45
CA ALA A 36 2.57 -17.78 3.22
C ALA A 36 3.49 -16.56 3.40
N ASN A 37 4.77 -16.73 3.07
CA ASN A 37 5.75 -15.63 3.06
C ASN A 37 5.54 -14.66 1.90
N ALA A 38 4.77 -15.05 0.88
CA ALA A 38 4.32 -14.24 -0.23
C ALA A 38 2.80 -14.33 -0.36
N ALA A 39 2.13 -13.25 -0.76
CA ALA A 39 0.72 -13.29 -1.08
C ALA A 39 0.53 -13.88 -2.49
N VAL A 40 -0.38 -14.84 -2.63
CA VAL A 40 -0.95 -15.17 -3.94
C VAL A 40 -2.01 -14.12 -4.21
N ILE A 41 -1.69 -13.14 -5.04
CA ILE A 41 -2.60 -12.05 -5.37
C ILE A 41 -3.36 -12.45 -6.64
N ALA A 42 -4.68 -12.57 -6.53
CA ALA A 42 -5.56 -12.84 -7.67
C ALA A 42 -6.04 -11.55 -8.34
N ASP A 43 -6.03 -10.44 -7.60
CA ASP A 43 -6.48 -9.11 -8.02
C ASP A 43 -5.67 -8.05 -7.27
N ASP A 44 -4.78 -7.36 -7.99
CA ASP A 44 -3.89 -6.34 -7.43
C ASP A 44 -4.63 -5.10 -6.94
N HIS A 45 -5.78 -4.78 -7.55
CA HIS A 45 -6.60 -3.66 -7.13
C HIS A 45 -7.23 -3.95 -5.77
N ALA A 46 -7.88 -5.12 -5.63
CA ALA A 46 -8.44 -5.55 -4.35
C ALA A 46 -7.36 -5.67 -3.25
N ALA A 47 -6.16 -6.13 -3.61
CA ALA A 47 -5.03 -6.18 -2.68
C ALA A 47 -4.61 -4.77 -2.21
N THR A 48 -4.53 -3.80 -3.13
CA THR A 48 -4.22 -2.39 -2.81
C THR A 48 -5.25 -1.81 -1.85
N GLU A 49 -6.54 -1.95 -2.17
CA GLU A 49 -7.63 -1.43 -1.35
C GLU A 49 -7.61 -2.05 0.06
N GLN A 50 -7.38 -3.36 0.14
CA GLN A 50 -7.31 -4.05 1.42
C GLN A 50 -6.12 -3.56 2.27
N VAL A 51 -4.96 -3.29 1.66
CA VAL A 51 -3.81 -2.70 2.38
C VAL A 51 -4.17 -1.35 2.97
N ILE A 52 -4.78 -0.47 2.16
CA ILE A 52 -5.19 0.88 2.59
C ILE A 52 -6.19 0.77 3.74
N LEU A 53 -7.25 -0.02 3.57
CA LEU A 53 -8.28 -0.24 4.58
C LEU A 53 -7.71 -0.82 5.87
N ASN A 54 -6.83 -1.83 5.78
CA ASN A 54 -6.23 -2.44 6.95
C ASN A 54 -5.35 -1.45 7.73
N ALA A 55 -4.50 -0.71 7.02
CA ALA A 55 -3.58 0.26 7.62
C ALA A 55 -4.33 1.39 8.33
N ILE A 56 -5.43 1.88 7.74
CA ILE A 56 -6.20 3.01 8.26
C ILE A 56 -7.20 2.56 9.33
N ALA A 57 -8.06 1.59 9.00
CA ALA A 57 -9.23 1.25 9.81
C ALA A 57 -8.95 0.24 10.92
N GLN A 58 -8.00 -0.68 10.71
CA GLN A 58 -7.83 -1.83 11.60
C GLN A 58 -6.63 -1.71 12.53
N PHE A 59 -5.48 -1.28 12.00
CA PHE A 59 -4.27 -1.12 12.81
C PHE A 59 -4.04 0.32 13.25
N GLY A 60 -4.43 1.29 12.42
CA GLY A 60 -4.08 2.69 12.58
C GLY A 60 -2.68 2.97 12.04
N VAL A 61 -2.55 4.06 11.28
CA VAL A 61 -1.32 4.45 10.57
C VAL A 61 -0.12 4.57 11.52
N ALA A 62 -0.32 5.12 12.73
CA ALA A 62 0.74 5.25 13.73
C ALA A 62 1.27 3.90 14.22
N VAL A 63 0.43 2.88 14.36
CA VAL A 63 0.85 1.54 14.77
C VAL A 63 1.57 0.84 13.63
N ALA A 64 1.06 0.97 12.40
CA ALA A 64 1.65 0.35 11.23
C ALA A 64 3.03 0.94 10.89
N LEU A 65 3.17 2.27 10.91
CA LEU A 65 4.35 2.96 10.38
C LEU A 65 5.22 3.64 11.44
N GLY A 66 4.74 3.81 12.67
CA GLY A 66 5.40 4.65 13.66
C GLY A 66 5.55 6.09 13.15
N ALA A 67 6.77 6.62 13.24
CA ALA A 67 7.13 7.94 12.72
C ALA A 67 7.58 7.92 11.23
N HIS A 68 7.63 6.75 10.60
CA HIS A 68 8.14 6.59 9.24
C HIS A 68 7.03 6.76 8.20
N ARG A 69 7.45 6.91 6.94
CA ARG A 69 6.57 6.87 5.77
C ARG A 69 6.18 5.44 5.41
N GLY A 70 5.01 5.28 4.82
CA GLY A 70 4.49 4.05 4.24
C GLY A 70 4.59 4.08 2.72
N PHE A 71 4.97 2.96 2.11
CA PHE A 71 4.88 2.73 0.67
C PHE A 71 3.70 1.79 0.42
N VAL A 72 2.92 2.08 -0.62
CA VAL A 72 1.79 1.25 -1.04
C VAL A 72 1.92 1.01 -2.54
N ASN A 73 1.84 -0.25 -2.93
CA ASN A 73 1.89 -0.68 -4.32
C ASN A 73 0.61 -0.31 -5.04
N ILE A 74 0.75 0.33 -6.20
CA ILE A 74 -0.32 0.85 -7.03
C ILE A 74 -0.22 0.22 -8.42
N GLY A 75 -1.14 -0.69 -8.70
CA GLY A 75 -1.41 -1.15 -10.06
C GLY A 75 -2.24 -0.16 -10.86
N ARG A 76 -2.37 -0.39 -12.17
CA ARG A 76 -3.09 0.50 -13.10
C ARG A 76 -4.51 0.85 -12.63
N ALA A 77 -5.28 -0.14 -12.21
CA ALA A 77 -6.66 0.05 -11.78
C ALA A 77 -6.79 0.89 -10.50
N SER A 78 -5.75 0.93 -9.67
CA SER A 78 -5.75 1.66 -8.40
C SER A 78 -5.45 3.16 -8.56
N LEU A 79 -4.88 3.59 -9.69
CA LEU A 79 -4.51 5.00 -9.95
C LEU A 79 -5.69 5.99 -9.88
N GLY A 80 -6.91 5.50 -10.10
CA GLY A 80 -8.14 6.29 -10.03
C GLY A 80 -9.03 5.95 -8.84
N SER A 81 -8.58 5.11 -7.90
CA SER A 81 -9.42 4.67 -6.79
C SER A 81 -9.61 5.76 -5.74
N ASP A 82 -10.86 5.94 -5.30
CA ASP A 82 -11.22 6.83 -4.19
C ASP A 82 -10.58 6.40 -2.86
N SER A 83 -10.16 5.13 -2.74
CA SER A 83 -9.44 4.64 -1.56
C SER A 83 -8.13 5.41 -1.31
N LEU A 84 -7.50 5.96 -2.36
CA LEU A 84 -6.31 6.80 -2.23
C LEU A 84 -6.59 8.10 -1.44
N LEU A 85 -7.84 8.59 -1.45
CA LEU A 85 -8.25 9.78 -0.70
C LEU A 85 -8.24 9.56 0.81
N LEU A 86 -8.17 8.30 1.26
CA LEU A 86 -8.08 7.96 2.68
C LEU A 86 -6.64 8.09 3.21
N LEU A 87 -5.64 8.11 2.31
CA LEU A 87 -4.23 8.21 2.68
C LEU A 87 -3.83 9.66 2.91
N GLU A 88 -3.02 9.90 3.95
CA GLU A 88 -2.35 11.17 4.19
C GLU A 88 -1.12 11.28 3.26
N PRO A 89 -1.07 12.24 2.31
CA PRO A 89 0.03 12.33 1.35
C PRO A 89 1.42 12.56 1.99
N GLU A 90 1.45 13.15 3.18
CA GLU A 90 2.67 13.36 3.98
C GLU A 90 3.18 12.06 4.63
N ARG A 91 2.31 11.05 4.75
CA ARG A 91 2.63 9.76 5.35
C ARG A 91 2.89 8.67 4.33
N PHE A 92 2.38 8.81 3.10
CA PHE A 92 2.42 7.74 2.12
C PHE A 92 3.13 8.11 0.82
N THR A 93 3.90 7.17 0.29
CA THR A 93 4.45 7.18 -1.05
C THR A 93 3.71 6.13 -1.87
N LEU A 94 3.29 6.51 -3.08
CA LEU A 94 2.61 5.61 -4.01
C LEU A 94 3.65 4.98 -4.92
N GLU A 95 3.80 3.66 -4.87
CA GLU A 95 4.78 2.91 -5.66
C GLU A 95 4.07 2.28 -6.87
N ILE A 96 4.35 2.77 -8.07
CA ILE A 96 3.74 2.23 -9.29
C ILE A 96 4.45 0.93 -9.64
N LEU A 97 3.69 -0.15 -9.79
CA LEU A 97 4.26 -1.46 -10.11
C LEU A 97 4.90 -1.49 -11.50
N GLU A 98 5.96 -2.30 -11.65
CA GLU A 98 6.78 -2.41 -12.87
C GLU A 98 6.03 -2.93 -14.10
N ASP A 99 4.92 -3.64 -13.89
CA ASP A 99 4.06 -4.21 -14.92
C ASP A 99 3.02 -3.21 -15.46
N VAL A 100 2.90 -2.03 -14.84
CA VAL A 100 2.01 -0.96 -15.30
C VAL A 100 2.58 -0.33 -16.56
N VAL A 101 1.88 -0.53 -17.67
CA VAL A 101 2.17 0.18 -18.94
C VAL A 101 1.88 1.66 -18.75
N ILE A 102 2.92 2.49 -18.88
CA ILE A 102 2.82 3.95 -18.80
C ILE A 102 2.30 4.51 -20.13
N ASP A 103 1.06 4.98 -20.12
CA ASP A 103 0.43 5.73 -21.19
C ASP A 103 -0.08 7.09 -20.68
N ASP A 104 -0.70 7.88 -21.55
CA ASP A 104 -1.21 9.22 -21.24
C ASP A 104 -2.19 9.21 -20.05
N GLU A 105 -2.95 8.14 -19.85
CA GLU A 105 -3.90 8.02 -18.72
C GLU A 105 -3.15 7.84 -17.39
N VAL A 106 -2.17 6.95 -17.38
CA VAL A 106 -1.30 6.71 -16.21
C VAL A 106 -0.50 7.96 -15.88
N GLU A 107 0.08 8.63 -16.88
CA GLU A 107 0.81 9.88 -16.69
C GLU A 107 -0.11 10.97 -16.09
N ALA A 108 -1.30 11.16 -16.65
CA ALA A 108 -2.26 12.13 -16.14
C ALA A 108 -2.69 11.80 -14.69
N ALA A 109 -2.89 10.53 -14.35
CA ALA A 109 -3.20 10.12 -12.98
C ALA A 109 -2.05 10.44 -12.02
N CYS A 110 -0.82 10.11 -12.39
CA CYS A 110 0.37 10.44 -11.60
C CYS A 110 0.51 11.95 -11.38
N VAL A 111 0.26 12.78 -12.40
CA VAL A 111 0.26 14.24 -12.27
C VAL A 111 -0.79 14.71 -11.25
N ARG A 112 -2.02 14.20 -11.32
CA ARG A 112 -3.08 14.54 -10.35
C ARG A 112 -2.70 14.15 -8.93
N LEU A 113 -2.15 12.95 -8.74
CA LEU A 113 -1.73 12.46 -7.42
C LEU A 113 -0.57 13.28 -6.85
N ARG A 114 0.40 13.66 -7.69
CA ARG A 114 1.47 14.60 -7.32
C ARG A 114 0.92 15.96 -6.90
N GLN A 115 -0.07 16.49 -7.60
CA GLN A 115 -0.75 17.75 -7.26
C GLN A 115 -1.54 17.66 -5.96
N ALA A 116 -2.05 16.47 -5.62
CA ALA A 116 -2.69 16.19 -4.34
C ALA A 116 -1.68 16.02 -3.18
N GLY A 117 -0.37 16.11 -3.45
CA GLY A 117 0.69 16.09 -2.43
C GLY A 117 1.39 14.74 -2.26
N PHE A 118 1.00 13.71 -3.00
CA PHE A 118 1.64 12.40 -2.90
C PHE A 118 3.05 12.41 -3.49
N GLN A 119 3.96 11.68 -2.85
CA GLN A 119 5.19 11.24 -3.50
C GLN A 119 4.90 9.98 -4.32
N ILE A 120 5.53 9.86 -5.49
CA ILE A 120 5.40 8.70 -6.38
C ILE A 120 6.78 8.06 -6.55
N ALA A 121 6.84 6.73 -6.47
CA ALA A 121 7.99 5.87 -6.73
C ALA A 121 7.71 4.92 -7.91
N LEU A 122 8.78 4.35 -8.46
CA LEU A 122 8.80 3.35 -9.55
C LEU A 122 9.73 2.20 -9.14
#